data_AF-A0A8J3JHL2-F1
#
_entry.id   AF-A0A8J3JHL2-F1
#
_cell.length_a   1.000
_cell.length_b   1.000
_cell.length_c   1.000
_cell.angle_alpha   90.00
_cell.angle_beta   90.00
_cell.angle_gamma   90.00
#
_symmetry.space_group_name_H-M   'P 1'
#
loop_
_entity.id
_entity.type
_entity.pdbx_description
1 polymer ?
#
loop_
_entity_poly.entity_id
_entity_poly.type
_entity_poly.pdbx_seq_one_letter_code
_entity_poly.pdbx_strand_id
1 'polypeptide(L)'
;MGGTFGVLTYGVAVSMISEPLDQTPLTVGSTGPELREYTTRVLGHRPRWNVWAGLVALYAVATAAVAALVYVALMLGVLGAQAQAGPLREHAVLLAAGTAACLVAVVFILVAHVKRGDREELFRLHRFAAANGFEFAPEVKEPDLPGLIFQRGTLRRASARLRRSGPRPLEVANYRAWIPKGRAGESLSWSYFALTLDRPMARVVLEARVGGGRLLGSSPAGMDRRAALGGPFEETFRLWCPPEAEGWARALFTPDVVARLVGPGKTAFDVEVVADRLFVYSHLRSLSCCDPQTWRWMGETADALYTRLGELGDTVETPTPGPTGAGSVTASEPPIGLAPPYAPLRRPFPVLVLVPLLVMIGVWAVGLA
;
A
#
# COMPACT_ATOMS: atom_id res chain seq x y z
N MET A 1 21.17 -60.66 35.58
CA MET A 1 21.45 -60.06 34.25
C MET A 1 20.17 -60.16 33.43
N GLY A 2 19.70 -59.04 32.85
CA GLY A 2 18.53 -59.01 31.96
C GLY A 2 17.49 -57.97 32.35
N GLY A 3 17.87 -56.70 32.32
CA GLY A 3 16.92 -55.58 32.42
C GLY A 3 16.32 -55.26 31.06
N THR A 4 14.99 -55.23 30.99
CA THR A 4 14.20 -54.94 29.79
C THR A 4 14.16 -53.43 29.58
N PHE A 5 14.88 -52.93 28.57
CA PHE A 5 14.80 -51.53 28.14
C PHE A 5 13.52 -51.32 27.31
N GLY A 6 12.58 -50.55 27.86
CA GLY A 6 11.47 -49.98 27.11
C GLY A 6 12.00 -48.88 26.18
N VAL A 7 11.92 -49.11 24.88
CA VAL A 7 12.24 -48.10 23.86
C VAL A 7 11.10 -47.10 23.82
N LEU A 8 11.33 -45.93 24.43
CA LEU A 8 10.51 -44.74 24.26
C LEU A 8 10.57 -44.31 22.78
N THR A 9 9.45 -44.44 22.09
CA THR A 9 9.26 -43.88 20.75
C THR A 9 9.24 -42.36 20.89
N TYR A 10 10.37 -41.71 20.61
CA TYR A 10 10.41 -40.26 20.47
C TYR A 10 9.56 -39.88 19.27
N GLY A 11 8.43 -39.23 19.54
CA GLY A 11 7.63 -38.56 18.53
C GLY A 11 8.51 -37.55 17.80
N VAL A 12 8.67 -37.77 16.50
CA VAL A 12 9.27 -36.79 15.60
C VAL A 12 8.37 -35.56 15.64
N ALA A 13 8.80 -34.53 16.37
CA ALA A 13 8.29 -33.19 16.17
C ALA A 13 8.63 -32.81 14.73
N VAL A 14 7.66 -32.95 13.83
CA VAL A 14 7.75 -32.40 12.49
C VAL A 14 7.86 -30.90 12.67
N SER A 15 9.10 -30.40 12.62
CA SER A 15 9.39 -28.99 12.44
C SER A 15 8.84 -28.61 11.06
N MET A 16 7.56 -28.25 11.02
CA MET A 16 6.90 -27.64 9.87
C MET A 16 7.47 -26.23 9.73
N ILE A 17 8.72 -26.13 9.29
CA ILE A 17 9.28 -24.90 8.75
C ILE A 17 8.40 -24.62 7.53
N SER A 18 7.56 -23.58 7.62
CA SER A 18 6.84 -23.01 6.49
C SER A 18 7.81 -22.96 5.31
N GLU A 19 7.55 -23.65 4.20
CA GLU A 19 8.41 -23.53 3.03
C GLU A 19 8.60 -22.04 2.72
N PRO A 20 9.85 -21.57 2.57
CA PRO A 20 10.11 -20.16 2.33
C PRO A 20 9.40 -19.73 1.06
N LEU A 21 8.73 -18.58 1.11
CA LEU A 21 7.99 -18.06 -0.04
C LEU A 21 8.90 -17.96 -1.28
N ASP A 22 8.47 -18.50 -2.41
CA ASP A 22 9.14 -18.32 -3.70
C ASP A 22 9.01 -16.86 -4.14
N GLN A 23 10.12 -16.13 -3.99
CA GLN A 23 10.23 -14.70 -4.32
C GLN A 23 10.67 -14.46 -5.78
N THR A 24 11.00 -15.50 -6.54
CA THR A 24 11.46 -15.40 -7.94
C THR A 24 10.47 -14.61 -8.82
N PRO A 25 9.14 -14.78 -8.70
CA PRO A 25 8.20 -14.04 -9.53
C PRO A 25 8.16 -12.52 -9.30
N LEU A 26 8.69 -12.03 -8.17
CA LEU A 26 8.69 -10.60 -7.83
C LEU A 26 9.77 -9.81 -8.62
N THR A 27 10.85 -10.49 -9.00
CA THR A 27 12.03 -9.84 -9.62
C THR A 27 12.11 -10.08 -11.13
N VAL A 28 11.61 -11.22 -11.61
CA VAL A 28 11.63 -11.57 -13.03
C VAL A 28 10.78 -10.60 -13.85
N GLY A 29 11.35 -10.09 -14.94
CA GLY A 29 10.68 -9.16 -15.85
C GLY A 29 9.52 -9.81 -16.61
N SER A 30 8.55 -9.00 -17.01
CA SER A 30 7.41 -9.44 -17.83
C SER A 30 7.63 -9.19 -19.32
N THR A 31 7.17 -10.11 -20.18
CA THR A 31 7.15 -9.85 -21.63
C THR A 31 5.88 -9.08 -22.04
N GLY A 32 5.97 -8.32 -23.13
CA GLY A 32 4.82 -7.54 -23.65
C GLY A 32 3.57 -8.38 -23.95
N PRO A 33 3.70 -9.58 -24.57
CA PRO A 33 2.57 -10.50 -24.77
C PRO A 33 1.93 -10.98 -23.46
N GLU A 34 2.72 -11.42 -22.49
CA GLU A 34 2.24 -11.88 -21.18
C GLU A 34 1.43 -10.79 -20.46
N LEU A 35 1.94 -9.55 -20.47
CA LEU A 35 1.26 -8.43 -19.80
C LEU A 35 -0.10 -8.12 -20.46
N ARG A 36 -0.21 -8.26 -21.78
CA ARG A 36 -1.48 -8.07 -22.51
C ARG A 36 -2.47 -9.18 -22.20
N GLU A 37 -2.03 -10.43 -22.16
CA GLU A 37 -2.86 -11.57 -21.79
C GLU A 37 -3.38 -11.43 -20.35
N TYR A 38 -2.50 -11.10 -19.41
CA TYR A 38 -2.88 -10.81 -18.03
C TYR A 38 -3.90 -9.66 -17.94
N THR A 39 -3.66 -8.56 -18.66
CA THR A 39 -4.55 -7.39 -18.63
C THR A 39 -5.94 -7.73 -19.17
N THR A 40 -6.03 -8.58 -20.19
CA THR A 40 -7.32 -8.97 -20.79
C THR A 40 -8.06 -10.01 -19.94
N ARG A 41 -7.36 -10.99 -19.38
CA ARG A 41 -7.96 -12.10 -18.63
C ARG A 41 -8.22 -11.80 -17.15
N VAL A 42 -7.27 -11.16 -16.47
CA VAL A 42 -7.31 -10.98 -15.00
C VAL A 42 -7.77 -9.59 -14.60
N LEU A 43 -7.40 -8.56 -15.36
CA LEU A 43 -7.84 -7.18 -15.13
C LEU A 43 -9.15 -6.81 -15.86
N GLY A 44 -9.81 -7.78 -16.52
CA GLY A 44 -10.92 -7.61 -17.47
C GLY A 44 -12.02 -6.62 -17.05
N HIS A 45 -12.52 -5.86 -18.04
CA HIS A 45 -13.52 -4.77 -18.00
C HIS A 45 -13.83 -4.20 -16.61
N ARG A 46 -12.89 -3.44 -16.04
CA ARG A 46 -13.15 -2.64 -14.83
C ARG A 46 -14.42 -1.77 -15.02
N PRO A 47 -15.48 -1.96 -14.22
CA PRO A 47 -16.75 -1.26 -14.41
C PRO A 47 -16.60 0.23 -14.05
N ARG A 48 -16.86 1.09 -15.05
CA ARG A 48 -17.23 2.53 -15.06
C ARG A 48 -16.44 3.56 -14.20
N TRP A 49 -15.72 3.16 -13.16
CA TRP A 49 -14.89 4.05 -12.32
C TRP A 49 -13.58 4.46 -13.01
N ASN A 50 -13.16 3.74 -14.05
CA ASN A 50 -12.05 4.16 -14.93
C ASN A 50 -12.33 5.47 -15.66
N VAL A 51 -13.57 5.98 -15.62
CA VAL A 51 -13.87 7.34 -16.07
C VAL A 51 -13.10 8.35 -15.22
N TRP A 52 -12.98 8.20 -13.90
CA TRP A 52 -12.25 9.18 -13.06
C TRP A 52 -10.73 9.15 -13.26
N ALA A 53 -10.12 7.96 -13.37
CA ALA A 53 -8.70 7.86 -13.70
C ALA A 53 -8.40 8.29 -15.15
N GLY A 54 -9.35 8.02 -16.06
CA GLY A 54 -9.36 8.55 -17.42
C GLY A 54 -9.52 10.06 -17.43
N LEU A 55 -10.39 10.63 -16.59
CA LEU A 55 -10.66 12.05 -16.45
C LEU A 55 -9.51 12.78 -15.79
N VAL A 56 -8.81 12.19 -14.81
CA VAL A 56 -7.61 12.79 -14.21
C VAL A 56 -6.45 12.77 -15.21
N ALA A 57 -6.26 11.67 -15.94
CA ALA A 57 -5.28 11.62 -17.01
C ALA A 57 -5.64 12.59 -18.15
N LEU A 58 -6.91 12.65 -18.54
CA LEU A 58 -7.44 13.59 -19.52
C LEU A 58 -7.33 15.03 -19.03
N TYR A 59 -7.57 15.29 -17.75
CA TYR A 59 -7.45 16.60 -17.14
C TYR A 59 -6.00 17.04 -17.08
N ALA A 60 -5.06 16.16 -16.74
CA ALA A 60 -3.63 16.45 -16.80
C ALA A 60 -3.18 16.74 -18.23
N VAL A 61 -3.62 15.92 -19.20
CA VAL A 61 -3.37 16.14 -20.64
C VAL A 61 -4.01 17.44 -21.13
N ALA A 62 -5.24 17.73 -20.74
CA ALA A 62 -5.97 18.94 -21.10
C ALA A 62 -5.32 20.19 -20.48
N THR A 63 -4.91 20.11 -19.21
CA THR A 63 -4.20 21.20 -18.53
C THR A 63 -2.85 21.46 -19.21
N ALA A 64 -2.12 20.41 -19.56
CA ALA A 64 -0.87 20.53 -20.30
C ALA A 64 -1.08 21.09 -21.71
N ALA A 65 -2.14 20.67 -22.40
CA ALA A 65 -2.51 21.19 -23.72
C ALA A 65 -2.91 22.67 -23.65
N VAL A 66 -3.65 23.08 -22.62
CA VAL A 66 -4.01 24.48 -22.35
C VAL A 66 -2.78 25.30 -22.00
N ALA A 67 -1.89 24.80 -21.13
CA ALA A 67 -0.64 25.48 -20.80
C ALA A 67 0.26 25.64 -22.03
N ALA A 68 0.34 24.61 -22.88
CA ALA A 68 1.03 24.68 -24.16
C ALA A 68 0.40 25.73 -25.09
N LEU A 69 -0.93 25.75 -25.22
CA LEU A 69 -1.66 26.73 -26.03
C LEU A 69 -1.44 28.16 -25.53
N VAL A 70 -1.46 28.37 -24.21
CA VAL A 70 -1.19 29.67 -23.58
C VAL A 70 0.26 30.09 -23.81
N TYR A 71 1.22 29.17 -23.68
CA TYR A 71 2.62 29.42 -23.98
C TYR A 71 2.84 29.80 -25.45
N VAL A 72 2.19 29.08 -26.38
CA VAL A 72 2.16 29.38 -27.81
C VAL A 72 1.59 30.78 -28.07
N ALA A 73 0.46 31.13 -27.46
CA ALA A 73 -0.17 32.44 -27.62
C ALA A 73 0.72 33.57 -27.06
N LEU A 74 1.37 33.35 -25.91
CA LEU A 74 2.33 34.29 -25.33
C LEU A 74 3.56 34.47 -26.23
N MET A 75 4.11 33.38 -26.78
CA MET A 75 5.25 33.45 -27.70
C MET A 75 4.90 34.18 -29.00
N LEU A 76 3.72 33.90 -29.58
CA LEU A 76 3.22 34.65 -30.74
C LEU A 76 3.05 36.15 -30.44
N GLY A 77 2.57 36.49 -29.24
CA GLY A 77 2.44 37.88 -28.80
C GLY A 77 3.79 38.60 -28.64
N VAL A 78 4.77 37.95 -28.03
CA VAL A 78 6.13 38.49 -27.85
C VAL A 78 6.85 38.63 -29.20
N LEU A 79 6.77 37.63 -30.07
CA LEU A 79 7.33 37.68 -31.42
C LEU A 79 6.67 38.77 -32.27
N GLY A 80 5.35 38.92 -32.17
CA GLY A 80 4.61 39.99 -32.85
C GLY A 80 5.00 41.40 -32.37
N ALA A 81 5.32 41.55 -31.08
CA ALA A 81 5.73 42.83 -30.50
C ALA A 81 7.20 43.22 -30.81
N GLN A 82 8.06 42.25 -31.14
CA GLN A 82 9.50 42.47 -31.38
C GLN A 82 9.88 42.47 -32.88
N ALA A 83 8.95 42.14 -33.78
CA ALA A 83 9.26 41.96 -35.20
C ALA A 83 9.38 43.30 -35.96
N GLN A 84 10.59 43.68 -36.38
CA GLN A 84 10.81 44.72 -37.41
C GLN A 84 11.05 44.17 -38.83
N ALA A 85 11.37 42.87 -39.02
CA ALA A 85 11.19 42.05 -40.25
C ALA A 85 11.83 40.66 -40.02
N GLY A 86 11.28 39.56 -40.56
CA GLY A 86 12.00 38.29 -40.67
C GLY A 86 11.19 36.99 -40.87
N PRO A 87 11.82 35.93 -41.43
CA PRO A 87 11.25 34.60 -41.74
C PRO A 87 10.73 33.81 -40.51
N LEU A 88 11.14 34.21 -39.30
CA LEU A 88 10.62 33.69 -38.04
C LEU A 88 9.11 33.89 -37.88
N ARG A 89 8.52 34.94 -38.46
CA ARG A 89 7.06 35.20 -38.39
C ARG A 89 6.26 34.19 -39.20
N GLU A 90 6.81 33.72 -40.32
CA GLU A 90 6.15 32.76 -41.22
C GLU A 90 6.11 31.35 -40.63
N HIS A 91 7.13 30.99 -39.83
CA HIS A 91 7.25 29.67 -39.22
C HIS A 91 6.79 29.63 -37.75
N ALA A 92 6.44 30.78 -37.14
CA ALA A 92 6.06 30.87 -35.73
C ALA A 92 4.89 29.95 -35.36
N VAL A 93 3.87 29.86 -36.22
CA VAL A 93 2.72 28.97 -36.00
C VAL A 93 3.13 27.49 -36.01
N LEU A 94 4.05 27.11 -36.90
CA LEU A 94 4.55 25.73 -37.00
C LEU A 94 5.45 25.37 -35.79
N LEU A 95 6.35 26.26 -35.38
CA LEU A 95 7.18 26.08 -34.19
C LEU A 95 6.31 25.94 -32.94
N ALA A 96 5.29 26.79 -32.81
CA ALA A 96 4.38 26.79 -31.70
C ALA A 96 3.51 25.51 -31.67
N ALA A 97 2.96 25.09 -32.80
CA ALA A 97 2.25 23.82 -32.94
C ALA A 97 3.13 22.60 -32.62
N GLY A 98 4.38 22.59 -33.10
CA GLY A 98 5.37 21.54 -32.82
C GLY A 98 5.71 21.43 -31.34
N THR A 99 5.87 22.58 -30.66
CA THR A 99 6.14 22.65 -29.21
C THR A 99 4.96 22.08 -28.42
N ALA A 100 3.72 22.46 -28.78
CA ALA A 100 2.52 21.93 -28.15
C ALA A 100 2.36 20.41 -28.36
N ALA A 101 2.60 19.92 -29.58
CA ALA A 101 2.58 18.50 -29.89
C ALA A 101 3.62 17.70 -29.07
N CYS A 102 4.82 18.25 -28.90
CA CYS A 102 5.86 17.62 -28.07
C CYS A 102 5.46 17.55 -26.59
N LEU A 103 4.87 18.61 -26.03
CA LEU A 103 4.40 18.61 -24.64
C LEU A 103 3.29 17.57 -24.41
N VAL A 104 2.33 17.48 -25.34
CA VAL A 104 1.27 16.46 -25.28
C VAL A 104 1.87 15.05 -25.37
N ALA A 105 2.82 14.82 -26.27
CA ALA A 105 3.51 13.54 -26.40
C ALA A 105 4.29 13.16 -25.13
N VAL A 106 4.99 14.11 -24.50
CA VAL A 106 5.68 13.89 -23.22
C VAL A 106 4.71 13.44 -22.14
N VAL A 107 3.60 14.15 -21.96
CA VAL A 107 2.57 13.79 -20.96
C VAL A 107 1.99 12.40 -21.26
N PHE A 108 1.69 12.11 -22.52
CA PHE A 108 1.19 10.80 -22.93
C PHE A 108 2.18 9.67 -22.60
N ILE A 109 3.47 9.86 -22.91
CA ILE A 109 4.53 8.89 -22.61
C ILE A 109 4.65 8.68 -21.10
N LEU A 110 4.62 9.75 -20.29
CA LEU A 110 4.68 9.66 -18.83
C LEU A 110 3.48 8.89 -18.26
N VAL A 111 2.26 9.21 -18.69
CA VAL A 111 1.03 8.51 -18.25
C VAL A 111 1.07 7.04 -18.66
N ALA A 112 1.48 6.74 -19.89
CA ALA A 112 1.61 5.37 -20.37
C ALA A 112 2.66 4.58 -19.58
N HIS A 113 3.78 5.22 -19.24
CA HIS A 113 4.85 4.62 -18.44
C HIS A 113 4.38 4.27 -17.02
N VAL A 114 3.68 5.19 -16.35
CA VAL A 114 3.11 4.94 -15.01
C VAL A 114 2.11 3.77 -15.04
N LYS A 115 1.17 3.79 -15.99
CA LYS A 115 0.18 2.71 -16.15
C LYS A 115 0.79 1.36 -16.47
N ARG A 116 1.86 1.34 -17.27
CA ARG A 116 2.58 0.10 -17.59
C ARG A 116 3.28 -0.46 -16.35
N GLY A 117 3.93 0.40 -15.56
CA GLY A 117 4.56 0.00 -14.30
C GLY A 117 3.57 -0.61 -13.31
N ASP A 118 2.41 0.02 -13.12
CA ASP A 118 1.37 -0.50 -12.22
C ASP A 118 0.86 -1.88 -12.67
N ARG A 119 0.70 -2.08 -13.98
CA ARG A 119 0.28 -3.38 -14.54
C ARG A 119 1.34 -4.45 -14.37
N GLU A 120 2.60 -4.09 -14.54
CA GLU A 120 3.73 -5.01 -14.37
C GLU A 120 3.86 -5.43 -12.90
N GLU A 121 3.72 -4.51 -11.97
CA GLU A 121 3.68 -4.82 -10.53
C GLU A 121 2.55 -5.81 -10.19
N LEU A 122 1.32 -5.52 -10.64
CA LEU A 122 0.17 -6.42 -10.45
C LEU A 122 0.37 -7.79 -11.11
N PHE A 123 1.00 -7.83 -12.27
CA PHE A 123 1.31 -9.09 -12.97
C PHE A 123 2.31 -9.95 -12.19
N ARG A 124 3.38 -9.34 -11.69
CA ARG A 124 4.38 -10.03 -10.85
C ARG A 124 3.77 -10.53 -9.56
N LEU A 125 2.92 -9.73 -8.91
CA LEU A 125 2.16 -10.14 -7.73
C LEU A 125 1.19 -11.29 -8.03
N HIS A 126 0.54 -11.29 -9.20
CA HIS A 126 -0.31 -12.41 -9.61
C HIS A 126 0.49 -13.70 -9.81
N ARG A 127 1.68 -13.63 -10.42
CA ARG A 127 2.58 -14.80 -10.56
C ARG A 127 3.12 -15.27 -9.21
N PHE A 128 3.51 -14.33 -8.34
CA PHE A 128 3.94 -14.60 -6.98
C PHE A 128 2.84 -15.30 -6.19
N ALA A 129 1.60 -14.83 -6.32
CA ALA A 129 0.45 -15.45 -5.68
C ALA A 129 0.26 -16.90 -6.13
N ALA A 130 0.28 -17.14 -7.44
CA ALA A 130 0.16 -18.49 -8.00
C ALA A 130 1.29 -19.43 -7.54
N ALA A 131 2.54 -18.94 -7.48
CA ALA A 131 3.69 -19.73 -7.04
C ALA A 131 3.65 -20.12 -5.55
N ASN A 132 2.95 -19.33 -4.73
CA ASN A 132 2.92 -19.48 -3.26
C ASN A 132 1.55 -19.89 -2.72
N GLY A 133 0.60 -20.28 -3.60
CA GLY A 133 -0.74 -20.69 -3.19
C GLY A 133 -1.62 -19.57 -2.61
N PHE A 134 -1.37 -18.31 -2.98
CA PHE A 134 -2.27 -17.21 -2.66
C PHE A 134 -3.32 -17.02 -3.77
N GLU A 135 -4.53 -16.70 -3.35
CA GLU A 135 -5.57 -16.12 -4.19
C GLU A 135 -5.26 -14.64 -4.43
N PHE A 136 -5.20 -14.23 -5.69
CA PHE A 136 -4.95 -12.85 -6.08
C PHE A 136 -6.22 -12.15 -6.54
N ALA A 137 -6.52 -11.00 -5.94
CA ALA A 137 -7.56 -10.08 -6.41
C ALA A 137 -6.96 -8.70 -6.71
N PRO A 138 -7.00 -8.21 -7.96
CA PRO A 138 -6.43 -6.91 -8.31
C PRO A 138 -7.06 -5.74 -7.53
N GLU A 139 -8.36 -5.83 -7.27
CA GLU A 139 -9.13 -4.81 -6.56
C GLU A 139 -10.35 -5.45 -5.89
N VAL A 140 -10.60 -5.07 -4.64
CA VAL A 140 -11.76 -5.44 -3.85
C VAL A 140 -12.42 -4.16 -3.40
N LYS A 141 -13.68 -3.96 -3.79
CA LYS A 141 -14.47 -2.79 -3.40
C LYS A 141 -15.08 -3.04 -2.04
N GLU A 142 -15.09 -2.01 -1.21
CA GLU A 142 -15.71 -2.01 0.12
C GLU A 142 -15.34 -3.26 0.93
N PRO A 143 -14.03 -3.47 1.20
CA PRO A 143 -13.61 -4.62 1.99
C PRO A 143 -14.29 -4.59 3.36
N ASP A 144 -14.99 -5.67 3.70
CA ASP A 144 -15.69 -5.83 4.96
C ASP A 144 -14.73 -6.45 5.99
N LEU A 145 -13.88 -5.60 6.57
CA LEU A 145 -12.90 -5.99 7.58
C LEU A 145 -13.15 -5.21 8.88
N PRO A 146 -13.01 -5.85 10.05
CA PRO A 146 -13.38 -5.26 11.35
C PRO A 146 -12.39 -4.19 11.87
N GLY A 147 -11.25 -4.01 11.20
CA GLY A 147 -10.19 -3.09 11.62
C GLY A 147 -10.54 -1.61 11.53
N LEU A 148 -9.89 -0.80 12.37
CA LEU A 148 -10.14 0.65 12.52
C LEU A 148 -10.03 1.43 11.21
N ILE A 149 -9.05 1.13 10.35
CA ILE A 149 -8.86 1.85 9.08
C ILE A 149 -9.99 1.57 8.08
N PHE A 150 -10.62 0.39 8.19
CA PHE A 150 -11.66 -0.03 7.27
C PHE A 150 -12.99 0.65 7.60
N GLN A 151 -13.22 1.04 8.85
CA GLN A 151 -14.43 1.74 9.26
C GLN A 151 -14.43 3.24 8.95
N ARG A 152 -13.36 3.75 8.30
CA ARG A 152 -13.18 5.19 8.03
C ARG A 152 -13.30 5.51 6.54
N GLY A 153 -14.00 6.62 6.25
CA GLY A 153 -14.14 7.17 4.92
C GLY A 153 -15.13 6.43 4.01
N THR A 154 -15.23 6.89 2.78
CA THR A 154 -16.06 6.33 1.71
C THR A 154 -15.19 5.86 0.55
N LEU A 155 -15.78 5.20 -0.46
CA LEU A 155 -15.05 4.73 -1.65
C LEU A 155 -13.87 3.80 -1.31
N ARG A 156 -14.06 3.00 -0.26
CA ARG A 156 -13.08 2.08 0.32
C ARG A 156 -12.70 1.00 -0.68
N ARG A 157 -11.41 0.76 -0.84
CA ARG A 157 -10.89 -0.24 -1.77
C ARG A 157 -9.60 -0.86 -1.26
N ALA A 158 -9.51 -2.19 -1.36
CA ALA A 158 -8.25 -2.90 -1.25
C ALA A 158 -7.74 -3.24 -2.65
N SER A 159 -6.46 -3.02 -2.91
CA SER A 159 -5.81 -3.25 -4.20
C SER A 159 -4.64 -4.21 -4.02
N ALA A 160 -4.39 -4.99 -5.07
CA ALA A 160 -3.39 -6.05 -5.05
C ALA A 160 -3.55 -6.95 -3.81
N ARG A 161 -4.75 -7.49 -3.58
CA ARG A 161 -5.01 -8.36 -2.44
C ARG A 161 -4.48 -9.76 -2.73
N LEU A 162 -3.60 -10.26 -1.87
CA LEU A 162 -3.15 -11.65 -1.84
C LEU A 162 -3.73 -12.30 -0.59
N ARG A 163 -4.41 -13.42 -0.74
CA ARG A 163 -4.98 -14.17 0.39
C ARG A 163 -4.59 -15.64 0.29
N ARG A 164 -3.94 -16.16 1.33
CA ARG A 164 -3.65 -17.59 1.47
C ARG A 164 -4.62 -18.18 2.47
N SER A 165 -5.33 -19.22 2.04
CA SER A 165 -6.16 -20.08 2.88
C SER A 165 -5.33 -21.26 3.40
N GLY A 166 -5.60 -21.77 4.60
CA GLY A 166 -4.85 -22.90 5.18
C GLY A 166 -4.68 -22.79 6.70
N PRO A 167 -3.76 -23.56 7.30
CA PRO A 167 -3.54 -23.57 8.76
C PRO A 167 -3.06 -22.23 9.34
N ARG A 168 -2.37 -21.43 8.52
CA ARG A 168 -1.90 -20.08 8.86
C ARG A 168 -2.39 -19.07 7.81
N PRO A 169 -3.68 -18.69 7.83
CA PRO A 169 -4.22 -17.81 6.80
C PRO A 169 -3.55 -16.45 6.80
N LEU A 170 -3.20 -15.91 5.64
CA LEU A 170 -2.55 -14.61 5.54
C LEU A 170 -3.19 -13.82 4.43
N GLU A 171 -3.67 -12.61 4.74
CA GLU A 171 -4.14 -11.66 3.74
C GLU A 171 -3.21 -10.45 3.71
N VAL A 172 -2.75 -10.02 2.54
CA VAL A 172 -1.92 -8.81 2.36
C VAL A 172 -2.55 -7.95 1.27
N ALA A 173 -2.74 -6.65 1.51
CA ALA A 173 -3.26 -5.73 0.51
C ALA A 173 -2.88 -4.26 0.77
N ASN A 174 -3.04 -3.43 -0.27
CA ASN A 174 -2.94 -1.98 -0.15
C ASN A 174 -4.34 -1.37 -0.12
N TYR A 175 -4.66 -0.63 0.93
CA TYR A 175 -5.96 -0.03 1.20
C TYR A 175 -6.01 1.46 0.89
N ARG A 176 -7.11 1.91 0.28
CA ARG A 176 -7.39 3.33 0.05
C ARG A 176 -8.84 3.64 0.39
N ALA A 177 -9.06 4.78 1.06
CA ALA A 177 -10.37 5.34 1.32
C ALA A 177 -10.36 6.85 1.10
N TRP A 178 -11.53 7.43 0.86
CA TRP A 178 -11.72 8.87 0.75
C TRP A 178 -12.31 9.41 2.05
N ILE A 179 -11.64 10.37 2.68
CA ILE A 179 -12.14 11.05 3.87
C ILE A 179 -12.64 12.44 3.45
N PRO A 180 -13.94 12.76 3.63
CA PRO A 180 -14.43 14.12 3.45
C PRO A 180 -13.75 15.07 4.44
N LYS A 181 -13.24 16.22 3.96
CA LYS A 181 -12.54 17.21 4.77
C LYS A 181 -12.95 18.64 4.37
N GLY A 182 -14.10 19.08 4.87
CA GLY A 182 -14.71 20.35 4.48
C GLY A 182 -15.17 20.33 3.02
N ARG A 183 -14.81 21.35 2.23
CA ARG A 183 -15.14 21.41 0.79
C ARG A 183 -14.20 20.59 -0.11
N ALA A 184 -13.08 20.14 0.43
CA ALA A 184 -12.18 19.20 -0.21
C ALA A 184 -12.28 17.83 0.48
N GLY A 185 -11.64 16.81 -0.07
CA GLY A 185 -11.44 15.57 0.66
C GLY A 185 -10.01 15.10 0.49
N GLU A 186 -9.66 14.09 1.28
CA GLU A 186 -8.31 13.58 1.39
C GLU A 186 -8.31 12.07 1.17
N SER A 187 -7.36 11.58 0.38
CA SER A 187 -7.21 10.14 0.15
C SER A 187 -6.40 9.54 1.30
N LEU A 188 -7.05 8.77 2.15
CA LEU A 188 -6.39 7.90 3.12
C LEU A 188 -5.75 6.73 2.38
N SER A 189 -4.46 6.50 2.57
CA SER A 189 -3.75 5.36 1.97
C SER A 189 -2.98 4.60 3.03
N TRP A 190 -3.23 3.29 3.09
CA TRP A 190 -2.58 2.35 3.99
C TRP A 190 -2.25 1.07 3.24
N SER A 191 -1.46 0.23 3.87
CA SER A 191 -1.27 -1.17 3.50
C SER A 191 -1.41 -1.99 4.76
N TYR A 192 -1.86 -3.23 4.60
CA TYR A 192 -2.02 -4.13 5.73
C TYR A 192 -1.60 -5.55 5.37
N PHE A 193 -1.16 -6.29 6.38
CA PHE A 193 -1.34 -7.74 6.38
C PHE A 193 -2.17 -8.17 7.58
N ALA A 194 -3.00 -9.19 7.39
CA ALA A 194 -3.95 -9.68 8.36
C ALA A 194 -3.78 -11.18 8.58
N LEU A 195 -3.76 -11.56 9.85
CA LEU A 195 -3.80 -12.94 10.32
C LEU A 195 -5.22 -13.28 10.75
N THR A 196 -5.61 -14.55 10.60
CA THR A 196 -6.88 -15.05 11.14
C THR A 196 -6.59 -15.71 12.48
N LEU A 197 -7.36 -15.36 13.49
CA LEU A 197 -7.26 -15.91 14.83
C LEU A 197 -8.27 -17.06 14.96
N ASP A 198 -7.92 -18.09 15.71
CA ASP A 198 -8.80 -19.27 15.91
C ASP A 198 -10.04 -18.94 16.76
N ARG A 199 -10.00 -17.83 17.50
CA ARG A 199 -11.08 -17.35 18.34
C ARG A 199 -11.16 -15.82 18.32
N PRO A 200 -12.35 -15.24 18.54
CA PRO A 200 -12.48 -13.79 18.68
C PRO A 200 -11.79 -13.32 19.96
N MET A 201 -11.01 -12.24 19.86
CA MET A 201 -10.29 -11.63 20.98
C MET A 201 -10.81 -10.21 21.26
N ALA A 202 -10.71 -9.77 22.51
CA ALA A 202 -10.95 -8.38 22.88
C ALA A 202 -10.05 -7.43 22.07
N ARG A 203 -10.57 -6.24 21.74
CA ARG A 203 -9.82 -5.31 20.88
C ARG A 203 -8.59 -4.76 21.61
N VAL A 204 -7.44 -4.81 20.95
CA VAL A 204 -6.16 -4.26 21.43
C VAL A 204 -5.45 -3.55 20.29
N VAL A 205 -4.82 -2.41 20.55
CA VAL A 205 -4.06 -1.65 19.56
C VAL A 205 -2.66 -1.36 20.07
N LEU A 206 -1.65 -1.72 19.28
CA LEU A 206 -0.27 -1.33 19.46
C LEU A 206 0.06 -0.22 18.45
N GLU A 207 0.19 1.02 18.91
CA GLU A 207 0.45 2.19 18.08
C GLU A 207 1.95 2.51 18.04
N ALA A 208 2.52 2.67 16.84
CA ALA A 208 3.91 3.04 16.63
C ALA A 208 4.12 4.55 16.87
N ARG A 209 5.03 4.93 17.77
CA ARG A 209 5.34 6.34 18.12
C ARG A 209 6.30 7.01 17.14
N VAL A 210 7.17 6.22 16.50
CA VAL A 210 8.25 6.70 15.63
C VAL A 210 7.98 6.25 14.20
N GLY A 211 8.17 7.14 13.21
CA GLY A 211 7.94 6.81 11.80
C GLY A 211 6.51 7.06 11.31
N GLY A 212 5.79 8.00 11.93
CA GLY A 212 4.50 8.51 11.41
C GLY A 212 3.25 7.74 11.85
N GLY A 213 3.38 6.72 12.70
CA GLY A 213 2.26 6.00 13.29
C GLY A 213 1.39 6.93 14.14
N ARG A 214 0.33 7.43 13.51
CA ARG A 214 -0.83 8.00 14.18
C ARG A 214 -2.03 7.32 13.56
N LEU A 215 -2.14 6.00 13.73
CA LEU A 215 -3.30 5.22 13.28
C LEU A 215 -4.61 5.92 13.69
N LEU A 216 -4.56 6.68 14.79
CA LEU A 216 -5.72 7.29 15.41
C LEU A 216 -5.63 8.80 15.67
N GLY A 217 -4.45 9.43 15.80
CA GLY A 217 -4.32 10.88 16.08
C GLY A 217 -4.90 11.34 17.45
N SER A 218 -5.79 10.55 18.04
CA SER A 218 -6.37 10.55 19.39
C SER A 218 -6.44 9.10 19.91
N SER A 219 -6.89 8.87 21.15
CA SER A 219 -7.16 7.51 21.65
C SER A 219 -8.13 6.78 20.71
N PRO A 220 -7.99 5.46 20.47
CA PRO A 220 -9.02 4.71 19.76
C PRO A 220 -10.36 4.86 20.51
N ALA A 221 -11.45 5.14 19.79
CA ALA A 221 -12.77 5.29 20.40
C ALA A 221 -13.12 4.03 21.21
N GLY A 222 -13.41 4.19 22.50
CA GLY A 222 -13.71 3.10 23.42
C GLY A 222 -12.51 2.40 24.05
N MET A 223 -11.29 2.91 23.86
CA MET A 223 -10.10 2.49 24.60
C MET A 223 -9.55 3.65 25.41
N ASP A 224 -9.84 3.65 26.71
CA ASP A 224 -9.49 4.76 27.60
C ASP A 224 -8.19 4.50 28.38
N ARG A 225 -7.67 3.26 28.33
CA ARG A 225 -6.52 2.86 29.15
C ARG A 225 -5.30 2.47 28.32
N ARG A 226 -4.16 3.04 28.70
CA ARG A 226 -2.83 2.62 28.25
C ARG A 226 -2.31 1.53 29.16
N ALA A 227 -1.76 0.48 28.56
CA ALA A 227 -0.99 -0.54 29.27
C ALA A 227 0.50 -0.32 29.03
N ALA A 228 1.30 -0.62 30.06
CA ALA A 228 2.75 -0.61 29.97
C ALA A 228 3.21 -1.86 29.22
N LEU A 229 4.02 -1.67 28.15
CA LEU A 229 4.69 -2.77 27.45
C LEU A 229 5.89 -3.29 28.24
N GLY A 230 6.49 -2.43 29.07
CA GLY A 230 7.71 -2.72 29.80
C GLY A 230 8.96 -2.62 28.93
N GLY A 231 10.05 -2.14 29.53
CA GLY A 231 11.36 -2.05 28.88
C GLY A 231 11.46 -0.93 27.82
N PRO A 232 12.46 -0.98 26.93
CA PRO A 232 12.79 0.12 26.01
C PRO A 232 11.74 0.35 24.91
N PHE A 233 10.78 -0.55 24.74
CA PHE A 233 9.79 -0.48 23.65
C PHE A 233 8.71 0.58 23.89
N GLU A 234 8.56 1.12 25.10
CA GLU A 234 7.60 2.20 25.40
C GLU A 234 7.94 3.53 24.71
N GLU A 235 9.20 3.69 24.30
CA GLU A 235 9.67 4.81 23.49
C GLU A 235 9.22 4.65 22.02
N THR A 236 9.05 3.41 21.56
CA THR A 236 8.74 3.09 20.16
C THR A 236 7.25 2.79 19.95
N PHE A 237 6.55 2.24 20.94
CA PHE A 237 5.16 1.80 20.83
C PHE A 237 4.31 2.24 22.03
N ARG A 238 3.00 2.30 21.82
CA ARG A 238 1.98 2.48 22.87
C ARG A 238 0.96 1.36 22.76
N LEU A 239 0.69 0.68 23.88
CA LEU A 239 -0.33 -0.34 23.95
C LEU A 239 -1.63 0.24 24.54
N TRP A 240 -2.71 0.08 23.78
CA TRP A 240 -4.07 0.44 24.16
C TRP A 240 -4.90 -0.83 24.28
N CYS A 241 -5.48 -1.07 25.46
CA CYS A 241 -6.32 -2.24 25.71
C CYS A 241 -7.31 -1.97 26.85
N PRO A 242 -8.47 -2.64 26.85
CA PRO A 242 -9.32 -2.64 28.02
C PRO A 242 -8.65 -3.41 29.18
N PRO A 243 -9.03 -3.16 30.45
CA PRO A 243 -8.38 -3.75 31.63
C PRO A 243 -8.31 -5.28 31.60
N GLU A 244 -9.38 -5.93 31.17
CA GLU A 244 -9.48 -7.39 31.05
C GLU A 244 -8.52 -7.97 30.00
N ALA A 245 -8.12 -7.17 29.01
CA ALA A 245 -7.23 -7.62 27.95
C ALA A 245 -5.73 -7.41 28.26
N GLU A 246 -5.39 -6.67 29.32
CA GLU A 246 -4.01 -6.29 29.64
C GLU A 246 -3.08 -7.50 29.77
N GLY A 247 -3.54 -8.58 30.43
CA GLY A 247 -2.75 -9.78 30.67
C GLY A 247 -2.32 -10.48 29.38
N TRP A 248 -3.29 -10.85 28.54
CA TRP A 248 -2.97 -11.53 27.27
C TRP A 248 -2.34 -10.58 26.25
N ALA A 249 -2.67 -9.28 26.26
CA ALA A 249 -2.04 -8.30 25.37
C ALA A 249 -0.54 -8.18 25.64
N ARG A 250 -0.14 -8.08 26.91
CA ARG A 250 1.28 -8.08 27.29
C ARG A 250 1.97 -9.40 27.00
N ALA A 251 1.24 -10.50 27.15
CA ALA A 251 1.76 -11.82 26.82
C ALA A 251 1.91 -12.03 25.30
N LEU A 252 1.14 -11.35 24.45
CA LEU A 252 1.28 -11.36 22.98
C LEU A 252 2.41 -10.45 22.51
N PHE A 253 2.47 -9.23 23.03
CA PHE A 253 3.46 -8.23 22.63
C PHE A 253 4.73 -8.33 23.48
N THR A 254 5.36 -9.50 23.45
CA THR A 254 6.66 -9.72 24.07
C THR A 254 7.77 -8.92 23.36
N PRO A 255 8.89 -8.62 24.04
CA PRO A 255 10.03 -7.90 23.47
C PRO A 255 10.48 -8.37 22.08
N ASP A 256 10.49 -9.69 21.84
CA ASP A 256 10.89 -10.31 20.58
C ASP A 256 9.86 -10.08 19.46
N VAL A 257 8.56 -10.17 19.78
CA VAL A 257 7.48 -9.86 18.83
C VAL A 257 7.52 -8.37 18.47
N VAL A 258 7.64 -7.50 19.48
CA VAL A 258 7.67 -6.04 19.28
C VAL A 258 8.90 -5.60 18.48
N ALA A 259 10.06 -6.24 18.70
CA ALA A 259 11.26 -5.97 17.90
C ALA A 259 11.04 -6.31 16.41
N ARG A 260 10.29 -7.38 16.09
CA ARG A 260 9.97 -7.76 14.71
C ARG A 260 8.98 -6.80 14.04
N LEU A 261 8.15 -6.10 14.82
CA LEU A 261 7.26 -5.06 14.31
C LEU A 261 8.00 -3.77 13.90
N VAL A 262 9.32 -3.73 14.06
CA VAL A 262 10.21 -2.74 13.44
C VAL A 262 10.78 -3.36 12.17
N GLY A 263 10.14 -3.09 11.03
CA GLY A 263 10.49 -3.70 9.75
C GLY A 263 11.62 -2.97 9.01
N PRO A 264 11.77 -3.29 7.70
CA PRO A 264 12.83 -2.75 6.86
C PRO A 264 12.95 -1.22 6.92
N GLY A 265 14.17 -0.73 7.07
CA GLY A 265 14.43 0.71 7.19
C GLY A 265 14.01 1.32 8.53
N LYS A 266 13.92 0.51 9.60
CA LYS A 266 13.58 0.92 10.97
C LYS A 266 12.21 1.61 11.10
N THR A 267 11.27 1.20 10.25
CA THR A 267 9.89 1.70 10.30
C THR A 267 9.11 0.83 11.28
N ALA A 268 8.50 1.44 12.30
CA ALA A 268 7.60 0.76 13.21
C ALA A 268 6.19 0.66 12.60
N PHE A 269 5.55 -0.49 12.75
CA PHE A 269 4.23 -0.78 12.19
C PHE A 269 3.18 -0.84 13.29
N ASP A 270 2.02 -0.24 13.04
CA ASP A 270 0.90 -0.29 13.97
C ASP A 270 0.24 -1.67 13.92
N VAL A 271 -0.24 -2.19 15.06
CA VAL A 271 -0.94 -3.49 15.14
C VAL A 271 -2.30 -3.31 15.79
N GLU A 272 -3.30 -4.01 15.27
CA GLU A 272 -4.64 -4.07 15.85
C GLU A 272 -5.12 -5.52 15.93
N VAL A 273 -5.52 -5.96 17.11
CA VAL A 273 -6.30 -7.18 17.31
C VAL A 273 -7.75 -6.77 17.45
N VAL A 274 -8.64 -7.35 16.66
CA VAL A 274 -10.09 -7.09 16.71
C VAL A 274 -10.86 -8.27 16.16
N ALA A 275 -11.90 -8.69 16.88
CA ALA A 275 -12.71 -9.86 16.51
C ALA A 275 -11.79 -11.06 16.27
N ASP A 276 -11.89 -11.72 15.12
CA ASP A 276 -11.09 -12.88 14.70
C ASP A 276 -9.82 -12.51 13.92
N ARG A 277 -9.34 -11.26 14.00
CA ARG A 277 -8.24 -10.75 13.17
C ARG A 277 -7.15 -10.07 13.98
N LEU A 278 -5.91 -10.24 13.51
CA LEU A 278 -4.78 -9.38 13.85
C LEU A 278 -4.30 -8.69 12.57
N PHE A 279 -4.33 -7.37 12.57
CA PHE A 279 -3.85 -6.53 11.48
C PHE A 279 -2.52 -5.88 11.84
N VAL A 280 -1.60 -5.83 10.88
CA VAL A 280 -0.40 -4.99 10.93
C VAL A 280 -0.50 -3.98 9.80
N TYR A 281 -0.40 -2.70 10.14
CA TYR A 281 -0.67 -1.57 9.26
C TYR A 281 0.59 -0.78 8.91
N SER A 282 0.62 -0.25 7.69
CA SER A 282 1.64 0.69 7.22
C SER A 282 0.98 1.84 6.46
N HIS A 283 1.36 3.08 6.75
CA HIS A 283 0.94 4.25 5.98
C HIS A 283 2.05 4.79 5.07
N LEU A 284 3.32 4.44 5.36
CA LEU A 284 4.48 4.93 4.60
C LEU A 284 4.82 4.06 3.39
N ARG A 285 4.49 2.76 3.43
CA ARG A 285 4.94 1.81 2.41
C ARG A 285 3.80 0.91 1.94
N SER A 286 3.90 0.51 0.68
CA SER A 286 3.12 -0.56 0.09
C SER A 286 3.60 -1.89 0.66
N LEU A 287 2.71 -2.68 1.27
CA LEU A 287 3.04 -4.03 1.74
C LEU A 287 2.80 -5.07 0.66
N SER A 288 1.76 -4.88 -0.16
CA SER A 288 1.58 -5.65 -1.38
C SER A 288 2.40 -4.99 -2.50
N CYS A 289 3.70 -5.29 -2.51
CA CYS A 289 4.68 -4.75 -3.45
C CYS A 289 5.62 -5.83 -3.98
N CYS A 290 6.41 -5.50 -5.02
CA CYS A 290 7.40 -6.40 -5.60
C CYS A 290 8.76 -6.42 -4.87
N ASP A 291 8.84 -5.98 -3.60
CA ASP A 291 10.09 -6.00 -2.82
C ASP A 291 10.24 -7.34 -2.05
N PRO A 292 11.24 -8.18 -2.38
CA PRO A 292 11.46 -9.46 -1.70
C PRO A 292 11.78 -9.31 -0.20
N GLN A 293 12.43 -8.21 0.21
CA GLN A 293 12.77 -7.99 1.62
C GLN A 293 11.50 -7.76 2.46
N THR A 294 10.54 -7.00 1.93
CA THR A 294 9.24 -6.79 2.58
C THR A 294 8.49 -8.11 2.76
N TRP A 295 8.45 -8.99 1.75
CA TRP A 295 7.81 -10.31 1.86
C TRP A 295 8.49 -11.24 2.85
N ARG A 296 9.84 -11.24 2.90
CA ARG A 296 10.59 -12.03 3.89
C ARG A 296 10.26 -11.58 5.31
N TRP A 297 10.31 -10.28 5.57
CA TRP A 297 9.95 -9.71 6.87
C TRP A 297 8.50 -10.03 7.25
N MET A 298 7.54 -9.87 6.34
CA MET A 298 6.13 -10.21 6.61
C MET A 298 5.95 -11.69 6.96
N GLY A 299 6.60 -12.60 6.22
CA GLY A 299 6.54 -14.03 6.49
C GLY A 299 7.10 -14.38 7.87
N GLU A 300 8.30 -13.90 8.19
CA GLU A 300 8.93 -14.11 9.50
C GLU A 300 8.13 -13.51 10.65
N THR A 301 7.53 -12.33 10.45
CA THR A 301 6.70 -11.67 11.45
C THR A 301 5.38 -12.41 11.65
N ALA A 302 4.72 -12.85 10.56
CA ALA A 302 3.50 -13.63 10.64
C ALA A 302 3.73 -14.98 11.32
N ASP A 303 4.83 -15.67 11.03
CA ASP A 303 5.17 -16.95 11.67
C ASP A 303 5.47 -16.78 13.17
N ALA A 304 6.18 -15.71 13.55
CA ALA A 304 6.42 -15.40 14.96
C ALA A 304 5.10 -15.09 15.69
N LEU A 305 4.22 -14.29 15.09
CA LEU A 305 2.91 -13.98 15.65
C LEU A 305 2.03 -15.23 15.78
N TYR A 306 1.97 -16.08 14.75
CA TYR A 306 1.22 -17.34 14.82
C TYR A 306 1.75 -18.29 15.89
N THR A 307 3.07 -18.41 16.00
CA THR A 307 3.70 -19.23 17.05
C THR A 307 3.31 -18.71 18.43
N ARG A 308 3.41 -17.39 18.66
CA ARG A 308 3.04 -16.78 19.93
C ARG A 308 1.55 -16.90 20.25
N LEU A 309 0.69 -16.71 19.26
CA LEU A 309 -0.76 -16.87 19.40
C LEU A 309 -1.13 -18.32 19.77
N GLY A 310 -0.46 -19.31 19.19
CA GLY A 310 -0.63 -20.72 19.55
C GLY A 310 -0.26 -20.98 21.02
N GLU A 311 0.92 -20.53 21.45
CA GLU A 311 1.37 -20.66 22.84
C GLU A 311 0.41 -20.00 23.85
N LEU A 312 -0.15 -18.85 23.50
CA LEU A 312 -1.13 -18.14 24.33
C LEU A 312 -2.48 -18.84 24.39
N GLY A 313 -2.90 -19.45 23.28
CA GLY A 313 -4.12 -20.24 23.19
C GLY A 313 -4.20 -21.31 24.27
N ASP A 314 -3.04 -21.91 24.57
CA ASP A 314 -2.90 -23.00 25.54
C ASP A 314 -2.73 -22.53 26.99
N THR A 315 -2.29 -21.29 27.22
CA THR A 315 -1.79 -20.84 28.54
C THR A 315 -2.56 -19.68 29.17
N VAL A 316 -3.28 -18.88 28.38
CA VAL A 316 -3.92 -17.65 28.87
C VAL A 316 -5.41 -17.63 28.51
N GLU A 317 -6.25 -17.43 29.53
CA GLU A 317 -7.66 -17.10 29.31
C GLU A 317 -7.75 -15.75 28.60
N THR A 318 -8.31 -15.78 27.38
CA THR A 318 -8.58 -14.55 26.62
C THR A 318 -10.04 -14.20 26.80
N PRO A 319 -10.37 -13.05 27.42
CA PRO A 319 -11.74 -12.61 27.52
C PRO A 319 -12.34 -12.49 26.12
N THR A 320 -13.50 -13.12 25.94
CA THR A 320 -14.32 -12.93 24.73
C THR A 320 -14.85 -11.49 24.76
N PRO A 321 -14.95 -10.80 23.61
CA PRO A 321 -15.49 -9.44 23.57
C PRO A 321 -16.82 -9.36 24.34
N GLY A 322 -16.88 -8.47 25.34
CA GLY A 322 -18.15 -8.10 25.96
C GLY A 322 -19.06 -7.42 24.93
N PRO A 323 -20.38 -7.29 25.20
CA PRO A 323 -21.29 -6.55 24.34
C PRO A 323 -20.98 -5.05 24.42
N THR A 324 -19.89 -4.61 23.80
CA THR A 324 -19.60 -3.19 23.62
C THR A 324 -20.42 -2.73 22.43
N GLY A 325 -21.45 -1.93 22.74
CA GLY A 325 -22.51 -1.56 21.83
C GLY A 325 -22.01 -1.05 20.47
N ALA A 326 -22.86 -1.26 19.48
CA ALA A 326 -22.93 -0.50 18.25
C ALA A 326 -23.22 0.99 18.57
N GLY A 327 -22.29 1.64 19.26
CA GLY A 327 -22.24 3.09 19.37
C GLY A 327 -21.85 3.58 18.00
N SER A 328 -22.83 4.13 17.27
CA SER A 328 -22.60 4.96 16.10
C SER A 328 -21.38 5.84 16.35
N VAL A 329 -20.34 5.65 15.54
CA VAL A 329 -19.15 6.50 15.54
C VAL A 329 -19.62 7.87 15.07
N THR A 330 -20.12 8.69 15.99
CA THR A 330 -20.22 10.13 15.77
C THR A 330 -18.80 10.62 15.57
N ALA A 331 -18.55 11.13 14.37
CA ALA A 331 -17.28 11.64 13.92
C ALA A 331 -16.71 12.63 14.95
N SER A 332 -15.85 12.12 15.84
CA SER A 332 -14.93 12.97 16.57
C SER A 332 -14.02 13.63 15.53
N GLU A 333 -13.85 14.92 15.71
CA GLU A 333 -13.11 15.88 14.89
C GLU A 333 -11.90 15.26 14.15
N PRO A 334 -11.71 15.53 12.84
CA PRO A 334 -10.68 14.88 12.06
C PRO A 334 -9.30 15.17 12.67
N PRO A 335 -8.48 14.14 12.98
CA PRO A 335 -7.16 14.38 13.53
C PRO A 335 -6.33 15.22 12.55
N ILE A 336 -5.70 16.25 13.11
CA ILE A 336 -4.78 17.13 12.40
C ILE A 336 -3.54 16.33 12.01
N GLY A 337 -3.28 16.30 10.70
CA GLY A 337 -2.03 15.85 10.09
C GLY A 337 -1.97 14.34 9.82
N LEU A 338 -2.63 13.88 8.77
CA LEU A 338 -2.18 12.68 8.06
C LEU A 338 -0.84 13.04 7.41
N ALA A 339 0.19 12.22 7.64
CA ALA A 339 1.46 12.36 6.93
C ALA A 339 1.19 12.36 5.41
N PRO A 340 1.92 13.18 4.62
CA PRO A 340 1.71 13.26 3.19
C PRO A 340 1.71 11.86 2.57
N PRO A 341 0.87 11.60 1.55
CA PRO A 341 0.86 10.32 0.86
C PRO A 341 2.28 9.97 0.47
N TYR A 342 2.69 8.74 0.80
CA TYR A 342 4.00 8.18 0.52
C TYR A 342 4.53 8.67 -0.83
N ALA A 343 5.78 9.15 -0.84
CA ALA A 343 6.46 9.41 -2.10
C ALA A 343 6.50 8.09 -2.87
N PRO A 344 6.00 8.02 -4.11
CA PRO A 344 6.06 6.79 -4.88
C PRO A 344 7.51 6.31 -4.97
N LEU A 345 7.71 4.99 -4.90
CA LEU A 345 8.99 4.34 -5.18
C LEU A 345 9.64 5.02 -6.40
N ARG A 346 10.90 5.43 -6.28
CA ARG A 346 11.65 6.10 -7.35
C ARG A 346 11.70 5.19 -8.58
N ARG A 347 10.77 5.38 -9.51
CA ARG A 347 10.75 4.69 -10.79
C ARG A 347 11.85 5.31 -11.67
N PRO A 348 12.62 4.52 -12.43
CA PRO A 348 13.61 5.07 -13.36
C PRO A 348 12.91 6.00 -14.35
N PHE A 349 13.54 7.14 -14.65
CA PHE A 349 12.96 8.12 -15.57
C PHE A 349 12.89 7.52 -16.99
N PRO A 350 11.74 7.56 -17.67
CA PRO A 350 11.62 7.01 -19.01
C PRO A 350 12.43 7.84 -20.01
N VAL A 351 13.57 7.31 -20.46
CA VAL A 351 14.46 7.96 -21.45
C VAL A 351 13.71 8.35 -22.75
N LEU A 352 12.64 7.63 -23.08
CA LEU A 352 11.76 7.93 -24.22
C LEU A 352 11.13 9.34 -24.15
N VAL A 353 11.00 9.93 -22.95
CA VAL A 353 10.54 11.32 -22.78
C VAL A 353 11.52 12.33 -23.39
N LEU A 354 12.80 11.98 -23.53
CA LEU A 354 13.80 12.86 -24.11
C LEU A 354 13.65 13.00 -25.63
N VAL A 355 13.05 12.02 -26.31
CA VAL A 355 12.88 12.04 -27.78
C VAL A 355 12.06 13.25 -28.26
N PRO A 356 10.82 13.49 -27.78
CA PRO A 356 10.06 14.68 -28.18
C PRO A 356 10.76 16.00 -27.76
N LEU A 357 11.46 16.02 -26.63
CA LEU A 357 12.25 17.18 -26.19
C LEU A 357 13.41 17.48 -27.16
N LEU A 358 14.12 16.46 -27.62
CA LEU A 358 15.21 16.60 -28.59
C LEU A 358 14.70 17.02 -29.98
N VAL A 359 13.56 16.46 -30.41
CA VAL A 359 12.89 16.88 -31.65
C VAL A 359 12.48 18.35 -31.57
N MET A 360 11.92 18.78 -30.44
CA MET A 360 11.58 20.18 -30.20
C MET A 360 12.82 21.08 -30.28
N ILE A 361 13.93 20.71 -29.63
CA ILE A 361 15.18 21.47 -29.69
C ILE A 361 15.70 21.57 -31.13
N GLY A 362 15.66 20.47 -31.90
CA GLY A 362 16.08 20.46 -33.30
C GLY A 362 15.21 21.37 -34.19
N VAL A 363 13.89 21.34 -33.99
CA VAL A 363 12.94 22.20 -34.72
C VAL A 363 13.19 23.68 -34.42
N TRP A 364 13.47 24.03 -33.16
CA TRP A 364 13.82 25.40 -32.77
C TRP A 364 15.20 25.83 -33.29
N ALA A 365 16.20 24.94 -33.29
CA ALA A 365 17.52 25.25 -33.84
C ALA A 365 17.48 25.54 -35.34
N VAL A 366 16.66 24.81 -36.11
CA VAL A 366 16.45 25.05 -37.54
C VAL A 366 15.63 26.32 -37.80
N GLY A 367 14.66 26.63 -36.94
CA GLY A 367 13.86 27.85 -37.09
C GLY A 367 14.59 29.14 -36.71
N LEU A 368 15.65 29.06 -35.90
CA LEU A 368 16.50 30.19 -35.48
C LEU A 368 17.71 30.44 -36.40
N ALA A 369 18.07 29.46 -37.22
CA ALA A 369 19.10 29.57 -38.26
C ALA A 369 18.50 30.19 -39.54
#